data_AF-A0A3D1Q8M7-F1
#
_entry.id   AF-A0A3D1Q8M7-F1
#
_cell.length_a   1.000
_cell.length_b   1.000
_cell.length_c   1.000
_cell.angle_alpha   90.00
_cell.angle_beta   90.00
_cell.angle_gamma   90.00
#
_symmetry.space_group_name_H-M   'P 1'
#
loop_
_entity.id
_entity.type
_entity.pdbx_description
1 polymer ?
#
loop_
_entity_poly.entity_id
_entity_poly.type
_entity_poly.pdbx_seq_one_letter_code
_entity_poly.pdbx_strand_id
1 'polypeptide(L)'
;MSSEDKFDAIIVGAGPAGSACAYTLAKAGRNVLVIERGDTPGCKNVTGGRLYTYALEMLDEDLYEEAALERRVTHEQIMMLSGERAITIDFHQPGFNPEAKPPMSFTVLRAVFDEWLAAKAEEKGAIVACGIKVDQLIEQEGKIVG
;
A
#
# COMPACT_ATOMS: atom_id res chain seq x y z
N MET A 1 30.86 -13.01 -2.94
CA MET A 1 30.00 -11.83 -2.70
C MET A 1 30.60 -11.14 -1.50
N SER A 2 31.22 -9.98 -1.70
CA SER A 2 31.94 -9.26 -0.63
C SER A 2 30.96 -8.78 0.44
N SER A 3 31.47 -8.58 1.65
CA SER A 3 30.78 -8.21 2.89
C SER A 3 30.19 -6.79 2.92
N GLU A 4 29.69 -6.24 1.81
CA GLU A 4 29.42 -4.80 1.69
C GLU A 4 28.07 -4.38 1.09
N ASP A 5 27.14 -5.29 0.75
CA ASP A 5 25.78 -4.88 0.40
C ASP A 5 24.97 -4.61 1.68
N LYS A 6 25.30 -3.50 2.37
CA LYS A 6 24.55 -3.01 3.52
C LYS A 6 23.40 -2.13 3.05
N PHE A 7 22.18 -2.53 3.39
CA PHE A 7 21.00 -1.69 3.29
C PHE A 7 20.86 -0.85 4.57
N ASP A 8 20.36 0.38 4.43
CA ASP A 8 19.95 1.21 5.56
C ASP A 8 18.69 0.66 6.23
N ALA A 9 17.82 0.00 5.43
CA ALA A 9 16.61 -0.65 5.92
C ALA A 9 16.24 -1.87 5.07
N ILE A 10 15.81 -2.93 5.75
CA ILE A 10 15.18 -4.11 5.14
C ILE A 10 13.71 -4.13 5.58
N ILE A 11 12.80 -4.14 4.61
CA ILE A 11 11.36 -4.14 4.82
C ILE A 11 10.82 -5.51 4.39
N VAL A 12 10.14 -6.19 5.30
CA VAL A 12 9.53 -7.49 5.03
C VAL A 12 8.06 -7.29 4.64
N GLY A 13 7.77 -7.50 3.36
CA GLY A 13 6.45 -7.40 2.73
C GLY A 13 6.27 -6.16 1.86
N ALA A 14 5.77 -6.35 0.63
CA ALA A 14 5.47 -5.30 -0.34
C ALA A 14 3.96 -5.01 -0.43
N GLY A 15 3.26 -5.05 0.71
CA GLY A 15 1.91 -4.50 0.82
C GLY A 15 1.92 -2.98 1.00
N PRO A 16 0.74 -2.33 1.16
CA PRO A 16 0.62 -0.88 1.26
C PRO A 16 1.55 -0.25 2.28
N ALA A 17 1.64 -0.82 3.49
CA ALA A 17 2.51 -0.28 4.53
C ALA A 17 4.01 -0.43 4.18
N GLY A 18 4.41 -1.57 3.62
CA GLY A 18 5.79 -1.84 3.26
C GLY A 18 6.25 -1.00 2.08
N SER A 19 5.44 -0.94 1.02
CA SER A 19 5.71 -0.10 -0.16
C SER A 19 5.68 1.40 0.19
N ALA A 20 4.77 1.84 1.07
CA ALA A 20 4.76 3.21 1.57
C ALA A 20 6.03 3.54 2.38
N CYS A 21 6.45 2.65 3.29
CA CYS A 21 7.68 2.82 4.05
C CYS A 21 8.91 2.87 3.14
N ALA A 22 8.97 1.98 2.15
CA ALA A 22 10.04 1.93 1.16
C ALA A 22 10.09 3.21 0.33
N TYR A 23 8.93 3.68 -0.16
CA TYR A 23 8.81 4.94 -0.89
C TYR A 23 9.36 6.11 -0.09
N THR A 24 8.94 6.26 1.18
CA THR A 24 9.38 7.36 2.04
C THR A 24 10.89 7.32 2.30
N LEU A 25 11.44 6.14 2.63
CA LEU A 25 12.87 5.98 2.93
C LEU A 25 13.73 6.18 1.68
N ALA A 26 13.33 5.60 0.54
CA ALA A 26 14.05 5.73 -0.72
C ALA A 26 14.00 7.17 -1.25
N LYS A 27 12.84 7.86 -1.16
CA LYS A 27 12.71 9.29 -1.47
C LYS A 27 13.64 10.17 -0.61
N ALA A 28 13.94 9.74 0.62
CA ALA A 28 14.92 10.37 1.50
C ALA A 28 16.38 9.97 1.22
N GLY A 29 16.64 9.24 0.13
CA GLY A 29 17.99 8.83 -0.30
C GLY A 29 18.59 7.66 0.48
N ARG A 30 17.76 6.83 1.12
CA ARG A 30 18.21 5.63 1.86
C ARG A 30 18.32 4.43 0.94
N ASN A 31 19.29 3.55 1.22
CA ASN A 31 19.42 2.27 0.54
C ASN A 31 18.43 1.26 1.15
N VAL A 32 17.31 0.99 0.46
CA VAL A 32 16.21 0.19 1.00
C VAL A 32 16.03 -1.10 0.20
N LEU A 33 15.93 -2.22 0.90
CA LEU A 33 15.50 -3.50 0.36
C LEU A 33 14.10 -3.85 0.86
N VAL A 34 13.19 -4.19 -0.05
CA VAL A 34 11.88 -4.76 0.26
C VAL A 34 11.90 -6.22 -0.16
N ILE A 35 11.48 -7.14 0.72
CA ILE A 35 11.41 -8.57 0.44
C ILE A 35 9.94 -9.01 0.50
N GLU A 36 9.41 -9.53 -0.59
CA GLU A 36 8.03 -10.02 -0.70
C GLU A 36 7.99 -11.52 -1.00
N ARG A 37 7.09 -12.22 -0.30
CA ARG A 37 6.89 -13.68 -0.44
C ARG A 37 6.02 -14.08 -1.63
N GLY A 38 5.22 -13.15 -2.16
CA GLY A 38 4.43 -13.32 -3.37
C GLY A 38 5.29 -13.17 -4.61
N ASP A 39 4.87 -13.79 -5.72
CA ASP A 39 5.56 -13.66 -7.01
C ASP A 39 5.50 -12.22 -7.55
N THR A 40 4.45 -11.49 -7.17
CA THR A 40 4.32 -10.04 -7.35
C THR A 40 3.77 -9.40 -6.08
N PRO A 41 4.04 -8.10 -5.84
CA PRO A 41 3.40 -7.37 -4.76
C PRO A 41 1.88 -7.44 -4.88
N GLY A 42 1.18 -7.64 -3.76
CA GLY A 42 -0.28 -7.72 -3.76
C GLY A 42 -0.90 -9.07 -4.11
N CYS A 43 -0.18 -10.03 -4.68
CA CYS A 43 -0.78 -11.31 -5.12
C CYS A 43 -1.30 -12.17 -3.96
N LYS A 44 -0.79 -11.96 -2.74
CA LYS A 44 -1.24 -12.63 -1.51
C LYS A 44 -2.09 -11.73 -0.61
N ASN A 45 -2.42 -10.52 -1.06
CA ASN A 45 -3.12 -9.53 -0.25
C ASN A 45 -4.64 -9.55 -0.49
N VAL A 46 -5.41 -9.55 0.60
CA VAL A 46 -6.87 -9.59 0.59
C VAL A 46 -7.43 -8.31 1.21
N THR A 47 -8.54 -7.81 0.68
CA THR A 47 -9.23 -6.60 1.17
C THR A 47 -10.70 -6.62 0.75
N GLY A 48 -11.53 -5.80 1.40
CA GLY A 48 -12.85 -5.42 0.90
C GLY A 48 -12.80 -4.39 -0.25
N GLY A 49 -11.63 -3.82 -0.53
CA GLY A 49 -11.36 -3.07 -1.76
C GLY A 49 -11.35 -1.56 -1.60
N ARG A 50 -11.73 -0.98 -0.46
CA ARG A 50 -11.76 0.48 -0.32
C ARG A 50 -10.42 1.07 0.12
N LEU A 51 -9.93 2.05 -0.63
CA LEU A 51 -8.75 2.86 -0.34
C LEU A 51 -9.16 4.32 -0.17
N TYR A 52 -8.60 5.00 0.82
CA TYR A 52 -8.79 6.43 1.06
C TYR A 52 -7.59 7.21 0.51
N THR A 53 -7.83 8.21 -0.33
CA THR A 53 -6.75 8.87 -1.11
C THR A 53 -5.85 9.74 -0.25
N TYR A 54 -6.30 10.20 0.93
CA TYR A 54 -5.45 10.96 1.84
C TYR A 54 -4.17 10.19 2.22
N ALA A 55 -4.22 8.85 2.25
CA ALA A 55 -3.05 8.06 2.57
C ALA A 55 -1.95 8.18 1.50
N LEU A 56 -2.31 8.43 0.24
CA LEU A 56 -1.37 8.66 -0.84
C LEU A 56 -0.83 10.09 -0.82
N GLU A 57 -1.68 11.07 -0.51
CA GLU A 57 -1.28 12.47 -0.30
C GLU A 57 -0.24 12.64 0.82
N MET A 58 -0.28 11.75 1.81
CA MET A 58 0.73 11.73 2.88
C MET A 58 2.11 11.24 2.38
N LEU A 59 2.19 10.57 1.22
CA LEU A 59 3.44 10.09 0.63
C LEU A 59 4.02 11.10 -0.36
N ASP A 60 3.16 11.64 -1.23
CA ASP A 60 3.50 12.70 -2.15
C ASP A 60 2.25 13.50 -2.54
N GLU A 61 2.45 14.78 -2.81
CA GLU A 61 1.40 15.65 -3.33
C GLU A 61 0.86 15.08 -4.64
N ASP A 62 -0.46 14.99 -4.75
CA ASP A 62 -1.20 14.53 -5.94
C ASP A 62 -0.88 13.10 -6.39
N LEU A 63 -0.20 12.29 -5.56
CA LEU A 63 0.16 10.91 -5.90
C LEU A 63 -1.06 10.03 -6.23
N TYR A 64 -2.23 10.36 -5.66
CA TYR A 64 -3.47 9.64 -5.93
C TYR A 64 -3.95 9.78 -7.39
N GLU A 65 -3.55 10.83 -8.11
CA GLU A 65 -3.97 11.07 -9.50
C GLU A 65 -3.36 10.05 -10.47
N GLU A 66 -2.18 9.52 -10.14
CA GLU A 66 -1.48 8.49 -10.90
C GLU A 66 -1.81 7.06 -10.42
N ALA A 67 -2.57 6.93 -9.33
CA ALA A 67 -2.78 5.67 -8.66
C ALA A 67 -3.64 4.70 -9.48
N ALA A 68 -3.32 3.41 -9.40
CA ALA A 68 -4.11 2.33 -9.95
C ALA A 68 -5.42 2.14 -9.16
N LEU A 69 -6.33 3.09 -9.33
CA LEU A 69 -7.65 3.16 -8.70
C LEU A 69 -8.71 2.60 -9.66
N GLU A 70 -9.73 1.96 -9.10
CA GLU A 70 -10.84 1.42 -9.88
C GLU A 70 -12.01 2.40 -9.90
N ARG A 71 -12.98 2.24 -8.99
CA ARG A 71 -14.21 3.02 -8.97
C ARG A 71 -14.21 3.97 -7.78
N ARG A 72 -14.47 5.25 -8.03
CA ARG A 72 -14.75 6.21 -6.96
C ARG A 72 -15.95 5.77 -6.12
N VAL A 73 -15.80 5.76 -4.81
CA VAL A 73 -16.89 5.48 -3.86
C VAL A 73 -17.64 6.78 -3.60
N THR A 74 -18.83 6.90 -4.18
CA THR A 74 -19.73 8.06 -4.01
C THR A 74 -20.97 7.73 -3.16
N HIS A 75 -21.14 6.46 -2.84
CA HIS A 75 -22.34 5.93 -2.24
C HIS A 75 -21.97 4.84 -1.23
N GLU A 76 -22.49 4.94 -0.03
CA GLU A 76 -22.17 4.09 1.10
C GLU A 76 -23.45 3.67 1.81
N GLN A 77 -23.53 2.40 2.17
CA GLN A 77 -24.70 1.83 2.84
C GLN A 77 -24.26 1.01 4.04
N ILE A 78 -24.94 1.22 5.16
CA ILE A 78 -24.86 0.34 6.31
C ILE A 78 -26.21 -0.38 6.41
N MET A 79 -26.18 -1.69 6.25
CA MET A 79 -27.37 -2.53 6.29
C MET A 79 -27.37 -3.42 7.53
N MET A 80 -28.42 -3.31 8.34
CA MET A 80 -28.67 -4.16 9.51
C MET A 80 -29.72 -5.21 9.14
N LEU A 81 -29.34 -6.49 9.18
CA LEU A 81 -30.16 -7.63 8.75
C LEU A 81 -30.75 -8.40 9.93
N SER A 82 -31.98 -8.90 9.81
CA SER A 82 -32.59 -9.82 10.77
C SER A 82 -33.63 -10.75 10.11
N GLY A 83 -33.19 -11.96 9.74
CA GLY A 83 -33.99 -12.89 8.95
C GLY A 83 -34.27 -12.31 7.57
N GLU A 84 -35.55 -12.22 7.19
CA GLU A 84 -36.01 -11.59 5.94
C GLU A 84 -36.15 -10.05 6.04
N ARG A 85 -35.71 -9.44 7.15
CA ARG A 85 -35.86 -8.00 7.42
C ARG A 85 -34.53 -7.28 7.27
N ALA A 86 -34.58 -6.04 6.79
CA ALA A 86 -33.42 -5.16 6.70
C ALA A 86 -33.76 -3.72 7.08
N ILE A 87 -32.82 -3.04 7.74
CA ILE A 87 -32.79 -1.57 7.89
C ILE A 87 -31.52 -1.07 7.21
N THR A 88 -31.65 -0.14 6.27
CA THR A 88 -30.51 0.45 5.55
C THR A 88 -30.39 1.92 5.89
N ILE A 89 -29.18 2.34 6.25
CA ILE A 89 -28.77 3.75 6.32
C ILE A 89 -27.94 4.02 5.07
N ASP A 90 -28.34 5.03 4.29
CA ASP A 90 -27.80 5.35 2.97
C ASP A 90 -27.17 6.74 2.97
N PHE A 91 -25.95 6.84 2.43
CA PHE A 91 -25.28 8.10 2.18
C PHE A 91 -24.81 8.15 0.72
N HIS A 92 -25.31 9.11 -0.05
CA HIS A 92 -24.96 9.30 -1.44
C HIS A 92 -24.53 10.74 -1.73
N GLN A 93 -23.27 10.90 -2.14
CA GLN A 93 -22.71 12.17 -2.59
C GLN A 93 -22.11 12.02 -4.00
N PRO A 94 -22.92 12.22 -5.06
CA PRO A 94 -22.43 12.08 -6.45
C PRO A 94 -21.55 13.26 -6.89
N GLY A 95 -21.77 14.44 -6.30
CA GLY A 95 -21.04 15.67 -6.63
C GLY A 95 -19.54 15.49 -6.46
N PHE A 96 -18.81 15.55 -7.57
CA PHE A 96 -17.38 15.77 -7.57
C PHE A 96 -17.13 17.26 -7.44
N ASN A 97 -16.44 17.67 -6.38
CA ASN A 97 -15.82 18.99 -6.36
C ASN A 97 -14.33 18.77 -6.70
N PRO A 98 -13.89 19.06 -7.93
CA PRO A 98 -12.50 18.92 -8.34
C PRO A 98 -11.55 19.77 -7.49
N GLU A 99 -12.06 20.87 -6.93
CA GLU A 99 -11.27 21.77 -6.08
C GLU A 99 -11.25 21.32 -4.61
N ALA A 100 -12.09 20.35 -4.23
CA ALA A 100 -12.04 19.75 -2.90
C ALA A 100 -10.97 18.65 -2.85
N LYS A 101 -9.70 19.04 -2.92
CA LYS A 101 -8.59 18.23 -2.37
C LYS A 101 -8.72 18.24 -0.82
N PRO A 102 -8.41 17.18 -0.06
CA PRO A 102 -8.99 15.82 0.15
C PRO A 102 -10.02 15.76 1.35
N PRO A 103 -10.65 14.60 1.73
CA PRO A 103 -10.40 13.21 1.28
C PRO A 103 -11.54 12.51 0.51
N MET A 104 -11.14 11.78 -0.54
CA MET A 104 -11.98 10.87 -1.33
C MET A 104 -11.64 9.40 -1.06
N SER A 105 -12.45 8.46 -1.56
CA SER A 105 -12.13 7.04 -1.53
C SER A 105 -12.52 6.33 -2.82
N PHE A 106 -11.79 5.27 -3.14
CA PHE A 106 -11.94 4.48 -4.36
C PHE A 106 -11.91 2.99 -4.01
N THR A 107 -12.49 2.16 -4.87
CA THR A 107 -12.22 0.73 -4.86
C THR A 107 -10.87 0.46 -5.53
N VAL A 108 -10.22 -0.64 -5.15
CA VAL A 108 -8.94 -1.10 -5.71
C VAL A 108 -8.93 -2.62 -5.85
N LEU A 109 -8.21 -3.11 -6.85
CA LEU A 109 -7.75 -4.50 -6.92
C LEU A 109 -6.33 -4.56 -6.36
N ARG A 110 -6.12 -5.33 -5.28
CA ARG A 110 -4.83 -5.29 -4.55
C ARG A 110 -3.64 -5.75 -5.35
N ALA A 111 -3.80 -6.75 -6.21
CA ALA A 111 -2.72 -7.19 -7.08
C ALA A 111 -2.20 -6.01 -7.94
N VAL A 112 -3.11 -5.27 -8.56
CA VAL A 112 -2.77 -4.13 -9.42
C VAL A 112 -2.26 -2.94 -8.58
N PHE A 113 -2.96 -2.60 -7.50
CA PHE A 113 -2.64 -1.44 -6.68
C PHE A 113 -1.32 -1.58 -5.92
N ASP A 114 -1.06 -2.74 -5.29
CA ASP A 114 0.16 -2.94 -4.51
C ASP A 114 1.38 -3.07 -5.42
N GLU A 115 1.24 -3.70 -6.59
CA GLU A 115 2.29 -3.74 -7.62
C GLU A 115 2.62 -2.33 -8.11
N TRP A 116 1.60 -1.50 -8.40
CA TRP A 116 1.80 -0.09 -8.72
C TRP A 116 2.52 0.67 -7.60
N LEU A 117 2.10 0.51 -6.35
CA LEU A 117 2.70 1.25 -5.23
C LEU A 117 4.13 0.79 -4.94
N ALA A 118 4.42 -0.51 -5.09
CA ALA A 118 5.77 -1.04 -5.01
C ALA A 118 6.66 -0.48 -6.13
N ALA A 119 6.17 -0.43 -7.38
CA ALA A 119 6.88 0.19 -8.48
C ALA A 119 7.18 1.68 -8.23
N LYS A 120 6.25 2.41 -7.61
CA LYS A 120 6.51 3.80 -7.17
C LYS A 120 7.64 3.89 -6.15
N ALA A 121 7.78 2.91 -5.25
CA ALA A 121 8.93 2.86 -4.34
C ALA A 121 10.24 2.56 -5.09
N GLU A 122 10.22 1.68 -6.09
CA GLU A 122 11.38 1.41 -6.96
C GLU A 122 11.80 2.65 -7.76
N GLU A 123 10.85 3.43 -8.29
CA GLU A 123 11.11 4.71 -8.95
C GLU A 123 11.86 5.70 -8.02
N LYS A 124 11.70 5.58 -6.70
CA LYS A 124 12.45 6.38 -5.70
C LYS A 124 13.78 5.78 -5.29
N GLY A 125 14.13 4.58 -5.78
CA GLY A 125 15.42 3.92 -5.53
C GLY A 125 15.36 2.75 -4.55
N ALA A 126 14.18 2.31 -4.12
CA ALA A 126 14.07 1.05 -3.37
C ALA A 126 14.34 -0.15 -4.30
N ILE A 127 14.85 -1.26 -3.73
CA ILE A 127 14.94 -2.54 -4.43
C ILE A 127 13.82 -3.44 -3.91
N VAL A 128 12.95 -3.95 -4.79
CA VAL A 128 11.88 -4.88 -4.41
C VAL A 128 12.19 -6.29 -4.93
N ALA A 129 12.41 -7.22 -4.00
CA ALA A 129 12.70 -8.62 -4.29
C ALA A 129 11.48 -9.50 -3.98
N CYS A 130 10.82 -10.01 -5.02
CA CYS A 130 9.64 -10.88 -4.91
C CYS A 130 10.00 -12.38 -4.90
N GLY A 131 9.04 -13.22 -4.52
CA GLY A 131 9.20 -14.68 -4.46
C GLY A 131 10.03 -15.19 -3.28
N ILE A 132 10.39 -14.32 -2.33
CA ILE A 132 11.28 -14.65 -1.22
C ILE A 132 10.50 -14.54 0.09
N LYS A 133 10.33 -15.68 0.77
CA LYS A 133 9.74 -15.69 2.11
C LYS A 133 10.86 -15.52 3.13
N VAL A 134 10.80 -14.45 3.92
CA VAL A 134 11.66 -14.29 5.09
C VAL A 134 11.21 -15.25 6.18
N ASP A 135 12.09 -16.17 6.59
CA ASP A 135 11.78 -17.20 7.60
C ASP A 135 12.22 -16.79 9.01
N GLN A 136 13.33 -16.06 9.13
CA GLN A 136 13.95 -15.71 10.41
C GLN A 136 14.63 -14.35 10.32
N LEU A 137 14.77 -13.70 11.48
CA LEU A 137 15.57 -12.51 11.66
C LEU A 137 16.96 -12.89 12.15
N ILE A 138 17.98 -12.13 11.77
CA ILE A 138 19.34 -12.27 12.25
C ILE A 138 19.48 -11.42 13.50
N GLU A 139 19.73 -12.07 14.63
CA GLU A 139 19.91 -11.41 15.93
C GLU A 139 21.34 -11.53 16.42
N GLN A 140 21.92 -10.40 16.87
CA GLN A 140 23.22 -10.34 17.53
C GLN A 140 23.11 -9.45 18.77
N GLU A 141 23.58 -9.96 19.91
CA GLU A 141 23.61 -9.20 21.19
C GLU A 141 22.26 -8.58 21.58
N GLY A 142 21.14 -9.28 21.30
CA GLY A 142 19.80 -8.79 21.62
C GLY A 142 19.22 -7.78 20.61
N LYS A 143 19.87 -7.58 19.46
CA LYS A 143 19.45 -6.64 18.41
C LYS A 143 19.25 -7.35 17.08
N ILE A 144 18.21 -6.95 16.36
CA ILE A 144 18.00 -7.39 14.96
C ILE A 144 18.97 -6.63 14.06
N VAL A 145 19.76 -7.37 13.28
CA VAL A 145 20.79 -6.83 12.38
C VAL A 145 20.60 -7.26 10.91
N GLY A 146 19.54 -8.02 10.62
CA GLY A 146 19.18 -8.47 9.27
C GLY A 146 18.04 -9.47 9.27
#